data_AF-A0A0D2F4T7-F1
#
_entry.id   AF-A0A0D2F4T7-F1
#
_cell.length_a   1.000
_cell.length_b   1.000
_cell.length_c   1.000
_cell.angle_alpha   90.00
_cell.angle_beta   90.00
_cell.angle_gamma   90.00
#
_symmetry.space_group_name_H-M   'P 1'
#
loop_
_entity.id
_entity.type
_entity.pdbx_description
1 polymer ?
#
loop_
_entity_poly.entity_id
_entity_poly.type
_entity_poly.pdbx_seq_one_letter_code
_entity_poly.pdbx_strand_id
1 'polypeptide(L)'
;MSTIVSPGTLEIDARLVEIVRVVVHTPGPAGPTTSDNHWSIYLVLVGSQGSIRINMRADPGFIDGILEWTQQLYLLSTSAIRKWDFPRAKFFRVCDVANHIRDARRFRYDMSGGGSGCRYWV
;
A
#
# COMPACT_ATOMS: atom_id res chain seq x y z
N MET A 1 -5.36 -14.96 1.62
CA MET A 1 -6.45 -14.05 2.02
C MET A 1 -5.86 -12.73 2.44
N SER A 2 -6.55 -11.64 2.08
CA SER A 2 -6.22 -10.26 2.43
C SER A 2 -7.24 -9.78 3.46
N THR A 3 -6.78 -9.28 4.61
CA THR A 3 -7.67 -8.79 5.66
C THR A 3 -7.46 -7.30 5.87
N ILE A 4 -8.51 -6.49 5.82
CA ILE A 4 -8.42 -5.07 6.12
C ILE A 4 -8.00 -4.87 7.57
N VAL A 5 -7.01 -4.00 7.79
CA VAL A 5 -6.53 -3.63 9.13
C VAL A 5 -7.22 -2.33 9.54
N SER A 6 -7.88 -2.35 10.70
CA SER A 6 -8.57 -1.16 11.20
C SER A 6 -7.58 -0.07 11.63
N PRO A 7 -7.97 1.22 11.58
CA PRO A 7 -7.13 2.31 12.07
C PRO A 7 -6.63 2.11 13.51
N GLY A 8 -7.52 1.71 14.43
CA GLY A 8 -7.14 1.47 15.82
C GLY A 8 -6.14 0.32 15.99
N THR A 9 -6.21 -0.72 15.14
CA THR A 9 -5.20 -1.78 15.11
C THR A 9 -3.85 -1.26 14.62
N LEU A 10 -3.83 -0.42 13.57
CA LEU A 10 -2.59 0.14 13.02
C LEU A 10 -1.85 1.03 14.03
N GLU A 11 -2.58 1.82 14.81
CA GLU A 11 -2.01 2.75 15.80
C GLU A 11 -1.19 2.04 16.90
N ILE A 12 -1.52 0.78 17.18
CA ILE A 12 -0.84 -0.04 18.20
C ILE A 12 -0.02 -1.19 17.61
N ASP A 13 0.05 -1.33 16.28
CA ASP A 13 0.74 -2.45 15.63
C ASP A 13 2.26 -2.31 15.78
N ALA A 14 2.79 -3.00 16.79
CA ALA A 14 4.20 -2.96 17.16
C ALA A 14 5.08 -3.93 16.35
N ARG A 15 4.54 -4.64 15.35
CA ARG A 15 5.34 -5.57 14.54
C ARG A 15 6.41 -4.82 13.78
N LEU A 16 7.61 -5.40 13.75
CA LEU A 16 8.77 -4.81 13.11
C LEU A 16 8.72 -4.99 11.60
N VAL A 17 9.06 -3.93 10.88
CA VAL A 17 9.19 -3.94 9.42
C VAL A 17 10.65 -4.18 9.06
N GLU A 18 10.89 -5.08 8.11
CA GLU A 18 12.21 -5.41 7.57
C GLU A 18 12.51 -4.65 6.28
N ILE A 19 11.53 -4.58 5.38
CA ILE A 19 11.64 -3.94 4.07
C ILE A 19 10.40 -3.10 3.82
N VAL A 20 10.59 -1.85 3.39
CA VAL A 20 9.54 -1.10 2.69
C VAL A 20 9.69 -1.40 1.21
N ARG A 21 8.64 -1.92 0.58
CA ARG A 21 8.67 -2.35 -0.81
C ARG A 21 7.63 -1.57 -1.60
N VAL A 22 8.08 -0.80 -2.57
CA VAL A 22 7.20 -0.10 -3.51
C VAL A 22 6.94 -1.03 -4.69
N VAL A 23 5.67 -1.23 -5.05
CA VAL A 23 5.28 -2.17 -6.10
C VAL A 23 4.37 -1.47 -7.10
N VAL A 24 4.68 -1.64 -8.37
CA VAL A 24 3.74 -1.35 -9.45
C VAL A 24 3.04 -2.66 -9.84
N HIS A 25 1.71 -2.57 -9.93
CA HIS A 25 0.82 -3.65 -10.28
C HIS A 25 0.22 -3.43 -11.65
N THR A 26 -0.08 -4.53 -12.34
CA THR A 26 -1.01 -4.50 -13.47
C THR A 26 -2.23 -5.34 -13.15
N PRO A 27 -3.46 -4.83 -13.34
CA PRO A 27 -4.65 -5.68 -13.40
C PRO A 27 -4.77 -6.38 -14.76
N GLY A 28 -3.90 -6.05 -15.72
CA GLY A 28 -4.01 -6.43 -17.11
C GLY A 28 -4.45 -5.26 -18.00
N PRO A 29 -4.78 -5.53 -19.27
CA PRO A 29 -5.25 -4.52 -20.21
C PRO A 29 -6.59 -3.90 -19.75
N ALA A 30 -6.66 -2.58 -19.73
CA ALA A 30 -7.89 -1.81 -19.54
C ALA A 30 -8.53 -1.39 -20.89
N GLY A 31 -7.77 -1.55 -21.98
CA GLY A 31 -8.18 -1.28 -23.35
C GLY A 31 -7.14 -1.81 -24.33
N PRO A 32 -7.27 -1.52 -25.64
CA PRO A 32 -6.37 -2.04 -26.67
C PRO A 32 -4.90 -1.64 -26.46
N THR A 33 -4.68 -0.46 -25.88
CA THR A 33 -3.34 0.13 -25.66
C THR A 33 -3.18 0.73 -24.27
N THR A 34 -4.14 0.50 -23.37
CA THR A 34 -4.15 1.06 -22.01
C THR A 34 -4.19 -0.06 -20.97
N SER A 35 -3.55 0.18 -19.82
CA SER A 35 -3.57 -0.71 -18.66
C SER A 35 -3.80 0.10 -17.41
N ASP A 36 -4.61 -0.40 -16.49
CA ASP A 36 -4.98 0.34 -15.28
C ASP A 36 -3.99 0.07 -14.12
N ASN A 37 -2.72 0.35 -14.39
CA ASN A 37 -1.65 0.05 -13.45
C ASN A 37 -1.78 0.94 -12.19
N HIS A 38 -1.51 0.36 -11.03
CA HIS A 38 -1.54 1.08 -9.77
C HIS A 38 -0.32 0.76 -8.91
N TRP A 39 -0.08 1.62 -7.93
CA TRP A 39 1.07 1.54 -7.04
C TRP A 39 0.61 1.24 -5.63
N SER A 40 1.33 0.36 -4.93
CA SER A 40 1.14 0.13 -3.51
C SER A 40 2.46 -0.02 -2.79
N ILE A 41 2.44 0.21 -1.48
CA ILE A 41 3.58 0.03 -0.59
C ILE A 41 3.33 -1.24 0.23
N TYR A 42 4.32 -2.10 0.35
CA TYR A 42 4.31 -3.25 1.22
C TYR A 42 5.30 -3.03 2.37
N LEU A 43 4.84 -3.21 3.59
CA LEU A 43 5.71 -3.37 4.75
C LEU A 43 5.92 -4.86 4.94
N VAL A 44 7.09 -5.36 4.54
CA VAL A 44 7.48 -6.76 4.76
C VAL A 44 7.89 -6.90 6.22
N LEU A 45 7.22 -7.79 6.94
CA LEU A 45 7.45 -7.98 8.37
C LEU A 45 8.66 -8.87 8.62
N VAL A 46 9.36 -8.63 9.74
CA VAL A 46 10.51 -9.43 10.16
C VAL A 46 10.16 -10.90 10.25
N GLY A 47 11.10 -11.75 9.84
CA GLY A 47 10.95 -13.20 9.97
C GLY A 47 9.93 -13.76 8.98
N SER A 48 9.66 -13.04 7.89
CA SER A 48 8.74 -13.47 6.83
C SER A 48 7.32 -13.77 7.32
N GLN A 49 6.85 -13.04 8.33
CA GLN A 49 5.48 -13.16 8.89
C GLN A 49 4.37 -12.64 7.96
N GLY A 50 4.67 -12.44 6.68
CA GLY A 50 3.79 -11.80 5.70
C GLY A 50 4.11 -10.33 5.50
N SER A 51 3.13 -9.57 5.02
CA SER A 51 3.28 -8.15 4.73
C SER A 51 2.01 -7.36 5.00
N ILE A 52 2.17 -6.05 5.19
CA ILE A 52 1.07 -5.09 5.19
C ILE A 52 1.10 -4.32 3.89
N ARG A 53 0.04 -4.43 3.09
CA ARG A 53 -0.13 -3.63 1.86
C ARG A 53 -0.88 -2.34 2.20
N ILE A 54 -0.28 -1.23 1.83
CA ILE A 54 -0.81 0.12 1.90
C ILE A 54 -1.16 0.52 0.47
N ASN A 55 -2.44 0.76 0.23
CA ASN A 55 -2.92 1.17 -1.08
C ASN A 55 -3.95 2.28 -0.93
N MET A 56 -3.85 3.29 -1.79
CA MET A 56 -4.94 4.26 -1.94
C MET A 56 -5.89 3.75 -3.01
N ARG A 57 -7.19 3.73 -2.75
CA ARG A 57 -8.23 3.40 -3.73
C ARG A 57 -9.34 4.43 -3.67
N ALA A 58 -10.21 4.49 -4.67
CA ALA A 58 -11.48 5.21 -4.58
C ALA A 58 -12.60 4.26 -4.99
N ASP A 59 -13.80 4.52 -4.48
CA ASP A 59 -14.99 3.81 -4.96
C ASP A 59 -15.38 4.33 -6.36
N PRO A 60 -15.98 3.48 -7.22
CA PRO A 60 -16.38 3.90 -8.56
C PRO A 60 -17.24 5.16 -8.55
N GLY A 61 -16.86 6.16 -9.35
CA GLY A 61 -17.56 7.44 -9.44
C GLY A 61 -17.13 8.49 -8.42
N PHE A 62 -16.30 8.15 -7.45
CA PHE A 62 -15.73 9.07 -6.47
C PHE A 62 -14.26 9.32 -6.73
N ILE A 63 -13.78 10.49 -6.30
CA ILE A 63 -12.37 10.85 -6.31
C ILE A 63 -11.74 10.76 -4.92
N ASP A 64 -12.55 10.80 -3.86
CA ASP A 64 -12.07 10.78 -2.49
C ASP A 64 -11.28 9.50 -2.23
N GLY A 65 -10.02 9.66 -1.85
CA GLY A 65 -9.14 8.52 -1.61
C GLY A 65 -9.44 7.83 -0.28
N ILE A 66 -9.52 6.50 -0.36
CA ILE A 66 -9.57 5.58 0.77
C ILE A 66 -8.19 4.96 0.92
N LEU A 67 -7.47 5.38 1.97
CA LEU A 67 -6.20 4.79 2.36
C LEU A 67 -6.46 3.44 3.03
N GLU A 68 -6.32 2.37 2.27
CA GLU A 68 -6.57 1.01 2.72
C GLU A 68 -5.28 0.31 3.15
N TRP A 69 -5.32 -0.28 4.33
CA TRP A 69 -4.27 -1.13 4.87
C TRP A 69 -4.78 -2.55 4.95
N THR A 70 -4.03 -3.50 4.38
CA THR A 70 -4.42 -4.90 4.34
C THR A 70 -3.28 -5.81 4.77
N GLN A 71 -3.58 -6.75 5.67
CA GLN A 71 -2.69 -7.83 6.04
C GLN A 71 -2.67 -8.88 4.94
N GLN A 72 -1.46 -9.26 4.54
CA GLN A 72 -1.20 -10.32 3.57
C GLN A 72 -0.36 -11.43 4.21
N LEU A 73 -0.65 -12.68 3.84
CA LEU A 73 0.18 -13.84 4.19
C LEU A 73 1.38 -14.02 3.24
N TYR A 74 1.39 -13.28 2.12
CA TYR A 74 2.48 -13.29 1.15
C TYR A 74 3.35 -12.04 1.28
N LEU A 75 4.55 -12.08 0.67
CA LEU A 75 5.49 -10.95 0.66
C LEU A 75 5.42 -10.14 -0.64
N LEU A 76 4.89 -10.72 -1.72
CA LEU A 76 4.71 -10.08 -3.02
C LEU A 76 3.44 -10.59 -3.70
N SER A 77 2.64 -9.67 -4.24
CA SER A 77 1.45 -10.02 -5.03
C SER A 77 1.84 -10.62 -6.38
N THR A 78 1.03 -11.55 -6.89
CA THR A 78 1.17 -12.10 -8.24
C THR A 78 0.91 -11.07 -9.34
N SER A 79 0.21 -9.97 -9.02
CA SER A 79 -0.02 -8.85 -9.95
C SER A 79 1.17 -7.88 -10.06
N ALA A 80 2.26 -8.11 -9.32
CA ALA A 80 3.43 -7.25 -9.36
C ALA A 80 4.18 -7.40 -10.69
N ILE A 81 4.37 -6.30 -11.41
CA ILE A 81 5.20 -6.27 -12.64
C ILE A 81 6.62 -5.80 -12.33
N ARG A 82 6.78 -4.94 -11.33
CA ARG A 82 8.08 -4.49 -10.83
C ARG A 82 7.98 -4.05 -9.38
N LYS A 83 9.07 -4.19 -8.66
CA LYS A 83 9.20 -3.76 -7.26
C LYS A 83 10.55 -3.09 -7.01
N TRP A 84 10.58 -2.23 -6.00
CA TRP A 84 11.77 -1.62 -5.45
C TRP A 84 11.78 -1.84 -3.95
N ASP A 85 12.83 -2.45 -3.45
CA ASP A 85 12.99 -2.80 -2.05
C ASP A 85 13.89 -1.78 -1.38
N PHE A 86 13.41 -1.23 -0.26
CA PHE A 86 14.14 -0.33 0.62
C PHE A 86 14.31 -1.03 1.96
N PRO A 87 15.44 -1.74 2.17
CA PRO A 87 15.74 -2.36 3.45
C PRO A 87 15.77 -1.30 4.54
N ARG A 88 15.32 -1.67 5.74
CA ARG A 88 15.40 -0.77 6.88
C ARG A 88 16.85 -0.37 7.18
N ALA A 89 17.07 0.91 7.50
CA ALA A 89 18.32 1.37 8.09
C ALA A 89 18.36 1.16 9.61
N LYS A 90 17.20 1.22 10.26
CA LYS A 90 17.00 1.00 11.70
C LYS A 90 15.68 0.27 11.93
N PHE A 91 15.51 -0.35 13.09
CA PHE A 91 14.21 -0.95 13.44
C PHE A 91 13.13 0.12 13.56
N PHE A 92 12.00 -0.12 12.90
CA PHE A 92 10.76 0.64 13.05
C PHE A 92 9.57 -0.30 12.91
N ARG A 93 8.42 0.15 13.42
CA ARG A 93 7.20 -0.64 13.54
C ARG A 93 6.17 -0.22 12.50
N VAL A 94 5.16 -1.05 12.28
CA VAL A 94 4.02 -0.72 11.42
C VAL A 94 3.34 0.57 11.87
N CYS A 95 3.10 0.74 13.18
CA CYS A 95 2.50 1.95 13.73
C CYS A 95 3.33 3.22 13.46
N ASP A 96 4.66 3.12 13.39
CA ASP A 96 5.52 4.27 13.09
C ASP A 96 5.28 4.78 11.64
N VAL A 97 5.07 3.85 10.70
CA VAL A 97 4.71 4.19 9.31
C VAL A 97 3.29 4.74 9.22
N ALA A 98 2.34 4.12 9.92
CA ALA A 98 0.96 4.57 9.95
C ALA A 98 0.84 6.01 10.48
N ASN A 99 1.54 6.32 11.57
CA ASN A 99 1.64 7.67 12.12
C ASN A 99 2.28 8.63 11.11
N HIS A 100 3.39 8.26 10.47
CA HIS A 100 4.02 9.11 9.47
C HIS A 100 3.07 9.47 8.30
N ILE A 101 2.34 8.49 7.79
CA ILE A 101 1.37 8.67 6.70
C ILE A 101 0.20 9.56 7.15
N ARG A 102 -0.30 9.36 8.37
CA ARG A 102 -1.36 10.20 8.96
C ARG A 102 -0.90 11.64 9.15
N ASP A 103 0.28 11.84 9.72
CA ASP A 103 0.81 13.17 10.04
C ASP A 103 1.12 13.96 8.76
N ALA A 104 1.57 13.27 7.71
CA ALA A 104 1.70 13.82 6.36
C ALA A 104 0.36 13.98 5.62
N ARG A 105 -0.77 13.64 6.27
CA ARG A 105 -2.15 13.75 5.74
C ARG A 105 -2.36 13.04 4.40
N ARG A 106 -1.61 11.99 4.10
CA ARG A 106 -1.72 11.29 2.79
C ARG A 106 -3.05 10.56 2.62
N PHE A 107 -3.77 10.32 3.72
CA PHE A 107 -5.14 9.79 3.69
C PHE A 107 -6.17 10.76 3.08
N ARG A 108 -5.82 12.04 2.90
CA ARG A 108 -6.68 13.05 2.24
C ARG A 108 -6.37 13.22 0.75
N TYR A 109 -5.70 12.25 0.15
CA TYR A 109 -5.35 12.33 -1.25
C TYR A 109 -6.58 12.00 -2.11
N ASP A 110 -6.93 12.90 -3.02
CA ASP A 110 -7.96 12.65 -4.02
C ASP A 110 -7.34 12.02 -5.27
N MET A 111 -7.96 10.96 -5.76
CA MET A 111 -7.56 10.28 -6.99
C MET A 111 -7.99 11.10 -8.22
N SER A 112 -7.27 10.93 -9.32
CA SER A 112 -7.76 11.38 -10.63
C SER A 112 -9.09 10.71 -10.97
N GLY A 113 -9.93 11.39 -11.74
CA GLY A 113 -11.23 10.86 -12.18
C GLY A 113 -11.09 9.44 -12.75
N GLY A 114 -11.97 8.54 -12.30
CA GLY A 114 -11.92 7.11 -12.61
C GLY A 114 -11.42 6.22 -11.47
N GLY A 115 -10.94 6.80 -10.35
CA GLY A 115 -10.48 6.03 -9.19
C GLY A 115 -9.16 5.28 -9.41
N SER A 116 -8.52 5.54 -10.55
CA SER A 116 -7.24 4.98 -10.93
C SER A 116 -6.28 6.08 -11.37
N GLY A 117 -4.99 5.89 -11.11
CA GLY A 117 -3.98 6.93 -11.33
C GLY A 117 -2.74 6.82 -10.44
N CYS A 118 -1.74 7.63 -10.77
CA CYS A 118 -0.46 7.74 -10.05
C CYS A 118 -0.65 8.45 -8.70
N ARG A 119 -0.19 7.82 -7.62
CA ARG A 119 -0.16 8.39 -6.26
C ARG A 119 1.20 9.10 -6.12
N TYR A 120 1.23 10.44 -6.13
CA TYR A 120 2.50 11.18 -6.16
C TYR A 120 3.40 10.95 -4.93
N TRP A 121 2.82 10.45 -3.82
CA TRP A 121 3.50 10.26 -2.55
C TRP A 121 3.92 8.82 -2.30
N VAL A 122 3.53 7.88 -3.17
CA VAL A 122 4.09 6.52 -3.20
C VAL A 122 5.45 6.59 -3.88
#